data_AF-A0A6P4XZ68-F1
#
_entry.id   AF-A0A6P4XZ68-F1
#
_cell.length_a   1.000
_cell.length_b   1.000
_cell.length_c   1.000
_cell.angle_alpha   90.00
_cell.angle_beta   90.00
_cell.angle_gamma   90.00
#
_symmetry.space_group_name_H-M   'P 1'
#
loop_
_entity.id
_entity.type
_entity.pdbx_description
1 polymer ?
#
loop_
_entity_poly.entity_id
_entity_poly.type
_entity_poly.pdbx_seq_one_letter_code
_entity_poly.pdbx_strand_id
1 'polypeptide(L)'
;MQFFRFPSACAREEHELTSQTALPGAFMPRCDRTGDYARVQCLGSMCYCVDDNLQQVGQSVYLWQQQLLNCDGQGRPTDRPTHRPRPPTPRPTAQPIPPTLPPINAGDCSSSPCLYDANCWDAGTDGYLCQCRLGYGGSRCENYTDPCQAGNNPCQNNGTCLYSSWDGNTYPYCQCQPGFTGRW
;
A
#
# COMPACT_ATOMS: atom_id res chain seq x y z
N MET A 1 3.07 24.35 14.61
CA MET A 1 3.56 23.11 13.99
C MET A 1 2.93 21.94 14.72
N GLN A 2 2.21 21.04 14.03
CA GLN A 2 1.75 19.80 14.64
C GLN A 2 2.93 18.82 14.69
N PHE A 3 3.29 18.34 15.87
CA PHE A 3 4.36 17.35 16.05
C PHE A 3 3.75 15.95 15.99
N PHE A 4 3.83 15.31 14.83
CA PHE A 4 3.48 13.89 14.70
C PHE A 4 4.56 13.04 15.36
N ARG A 5 4.16 12.09 16.21
CA ARG A 5 5.09 11.10 16.77
C ARG A 5 5.01 9.84 15.93
N PHE A 6 5.94 9.72 14.98
CA PHE A 6 6.13 8.47 14.24
C PHE A 6 6.90 7.47 15.13
N PRO A 7 6.49 6.20 15.16
CA PRO A 7 7.15 5.19 15.99
C PRO A 7 8.52 4.74 15.44
N SER A 8 8.79 4.98 14.16
CA SER A 8 9.99 4.47 13.47
C SER A 8 10.45 5.39 12.32
N ALA A 9 11.61 5.09 11.74
CA ALA A 9 12.11 5.75 10.54
C ALA A 9 11.21 5.48 9.31
N CYS A 10 10.80 4.22 9.10
CA CYS A 10 9.93 3.85 7.97
C CYS A 10 8.61 4.62 8.01
N ALA A 11 7.94 4.69 9.18
CA ALA A 11 6.66 5.38 9.30
C ALA A 11 6.75 6.88 8.96
N ARG A 12 7.88 7.52 9.28
CA ARG A 12 8.15 8.91 8.91
C ARG A 12 8.41 9.06 7.40
N GLU A 13 9.27 8.21 6.84
CA GLU A 13 9.59 8.23 5.41
C GLU A 13 8.36 7.96 4.54
N GLU A 14 7.52 7.01 4.92
CA GLU A 14 6.27 6.68 4.25
C GLU A 14 5.30 7.88 4.24
N HIS A 15 5.19 8.59 5.38
CA HIS A 15 4.37 9.80 5.48
C HIS A 15 4.89 10.93 4.60
N GLU A 16 6.20 11.20 4.65
CA GLU A 16 6.84 12.24 3.83
C GLU A 16 6.61 11.98 2.33
N LEU A 17 6.80 10.73 1.89
CA LEU A 17 6.63 10.36 0.49
C LEU A 17 5.16 10.35 0.03
N THR A 18 4.21 10.10 0.93
CA THR A 18 2.78 10.18 0.61
C THR A 18 2.23 11.62 0.69
N SER A 19 2.97 12.55 1.31
CA SER A 19 2.56 13.95 1.52
C SER A 19 2.67 14.87 0.28
N GLN A 20 2.50 14.33 -0.93
CA GLN A 20 2.53 15.06 -2.22
C GLN A 20 3.90 15.66 -2.63
N THR A 21 4.96 15.47 -1.84
CA THR A 21 6.33 15.92 -2.17
C THR A 21 7.18 14.86 -2.88
N ALA A 22 6.70 13.62 -2.99
CA ALA A 22 7.43 12.56 -3.69
C ALA A 22 7.40 12.73 -5.20
N LEU A 23 8.58 12.59 -5.81
CA LEU A 23 8.72 12.48 -7.26
C LEU A 23 8.01 11.21 -7.77
N PRO A 24 7.31 11.27 -8.91
CA PRO A 24 6.76 10.08 -9.55
C PRO A 24 7.83 8.99 -9.72
N GLY A 25 7.60 7.80 -9.15
CA GLY A 25 8.52 6.67 -9.21
C GLY A 25 9.55 6.59 -8.07
N ALA A 26 9.52 7.51 -7.10
CA ALA A 26 10.26 7.36 -5.86
C ALA A 26 9.94 6.03 -5.18
N PHE A 27 10.95 5.40 -4.57
CA PHE A 27 10.75 4.22 -3.74
C PHE A 27 10.00 4.62 -2.48
N MET A 28 8.79 4.11 -2.32
CA MET A 28 7.99 4.27 -1.12
C MET A 28 8.20 3.04 -0.22
N PRO A 29 8.83 3.19 0.94
CA PRO A 29 9.07 2.07 1.83
C PRO A 29 7.74 1.56 2.37
N ARG A 30 7.66 0.24 2.53
CA ARG A 30 6.53 -0.42 3.17
C ARG A 30 6.82 -0.60 4.64
N CYS A 31 5.91 -0.15 5.48
CA CYS A 31 6.00 -0.37 6.92
C CYS A 31 4.97 -1.41 7.38
N ASP A 32 5.30 -2.14 8.45
CA ASP A 32 4.35 -3.01 9.13
C ASP A 32 3.51 -2.21 10.16
N ARG A 33 2.65 -2.89 10.93
CA ARG A 33 1.74 -2.26 11.91
C ARG A 33 2.46 -1.60 13.09
N THR A 34 3.69 -2.01 13.40
CA THR A 34 4.52 -1.40 14.45
C THR A 34 5.26 -0.16 13.91
N GLY A 35 5.32 -0.05 12.59
CA GLY A 35 6.02 1.01 11.89
C GLY A 35 7.40 0.55 11.39
N ASP A 36 7.90 -0.61 11.77
CA ASP A 36 9.16 -1.12 11.24
C ASP A 36 9.06 -1.44 9.74
N TYR A 37 10.20 -1.51 9.04
CA TYR A 37 10.19 -1.86 7.62
C TYR A 37 9.64 -3.28 7.45
N ALA A 38 8.61 -3.40 6.61
CA ALA A 38 8.06 -4.70 6.28
C ALA A 38 9.14 -5.57 5.63
N ARG A 39 9.17 -6.86 5.99
CA ARG A 39 10.06 -7.86 5.38
C ARG A 39 9.89 -7.95 3.87
N VAL A 40 8.74 -7.52 3.33
CA VAL A 40 8.53 -7.37 1.89
C VAL A 40 8.51 -5.91 1.50
N GLN A 41 9.38 -5.56 0.56
CA GLN A 41 9.41 -4.23 -0.07
C GLN A 41 9.02 -4.35 -1.53
N CYS A 42 8.26 -3.39 -2.05
CA CYS A 42 7.93 -3.33 -3.47
C CYS A 42 8.50 -2.05 -4.09
N LEU A 43 9.14 -2.20 -5.25
CA LEU A 43 9.40 -1.10 -6.18
C LEU A 43 8.37 -1.25 -7.32
N GLY A 44 7.21 -0.60 -7.14
CA GLY A 44 5.97 -0.73 -7.92
C GLY A 44 5.56 -2.17 -8.21
N SER A 45 5.69 -2.63 -9.46
CA SER A 45 5.23 -3.98 -9.81
C SER A 45 6.20 -5.10 -9.44
N MET A 46 7.41 -4.77 -8.98
CA MET A 46 8.39 -5.75 -8.50
C MET A 46 8.42 -5.74 -6.98
N CYS A 47 8.32 -6.90 -6.37
CA CYS A 47 8.28 -7.06 -4.94
C CYS A 47 9.32 -8.09 -4.49
N TYR A 48 10.03 -7.83 -3.40
CA TYR A 48 11.20 -8.60 -2.96
C TYR A 48 11.29 -8.65 -1.43
N CYS A 49 11.98 -9.66 -0.91
CA CYS A 49 12.21 -9.79 0.52
C CYS A 49 13.42 -8.96 0.93
N VAL A 50 13.37 -8.37 2.12
CA VAL A 50 14.50 -7.70 2.76
C VAL A 50 14.80 -8.32 4.12
N ASP A 51 16.06 -8.25 4.53
CA ASP A 51 16.50 -8.60 5.88
C ASP A 51 16.42 -7.40 6.85
N ASP A 52 16.87 -7.58 8.09
CA ASP A 52 16.86 -6.55 9.13
C ASP A 52 17.75 -5.32 8.78
N ASN A 53 18.67 -5.46 7.81
CA ASN A 53 19.51 -4.37 7.30
C ASN A 53 18.93 -3.75 6.02
N LEU A 54 17.70 -4.08 5.65
CA LEU A 54 17.02 -3.64 4.42
C LEU A 54 17.71 -4.10 3.13
N GLN A 55 18.53 -5.14 3.20
CA GLN A 55 19.16 -5.70 2.01
C GLN A 55 18.24 -6.73 1.36
N GLN A 56 18.15 -6.71 0.03
CA GLN A 56 17.36 -7.68 -0.71
C GLN A 56 17.90 -9.10 -0.49
N VAL A 57 17.01 -10.02 -0.11
CA VAL A 57 17.31 -11.44 0.07
C VAL A 57 16.38 -12.31 -0.78
N GLY A 58 16.89 -13.42 -1.30
CA GLY A 58 16.09 -14.38 -2.09
C GLY A 58 15.67 -13.84 -3.47
N GLN A 59 14.50 -14.28 -3.94
CA GLN A 59 13.97 -13.93 -5.26
C GLN A 59 13.04 -12.72 -5.19
N SER A 60 12.95 -11.98 -6.28
CA SER A 60 11.90 -10.97 -6.51
C SER A 60 10.79 -11.57 -7.36
N VAL A 61 9.55 -11.17 -7.10
CA VAL A 61 8.41 -11.50 -7.95
C VAL A 61 7.88 -10.23 -8.60
N TYR A 62 7.37 -10.35 -9.82
CA TYR A 62 6.53 -9.29 -10.38
C TYR A 62 5.06 -9.60 -10.11
N LEU A 63 4.28 -8.58 -9.73
CA LEU A 63 2.85 -8.71 -9.40
C LEU A 63 2.02 -9.35 -10.53
N TRP A 64 2.48 -9.25 -11.78
CA TRP A 64 1.84 -9.86 -12.96
C TRP A 64 2.24 -11.31 -13.25
N GLN A 65 3.27 -11.86 -12.58
CA GLN A 65 3.87 -13.16 -12.91
C GLN A 65 3.26 -14.34 -12.15
N GLN A 66 2.22 -14.11 -11.33
CA GLN A 66 1.53 -15.14 -10.53
C GLN A 66 2.45 -15.96 -9.59
N GLN A 67 3.63 -15.43 -9.27
CA GLN A 67 4.62 -16.09 -8.43
C GLN A 67 4.48 -15.66 -6.97
N LEU A 68 4.59 -16.64 -6.07
CA LEU A 68 4.58 -16.46 -4.63
C LEU A 68 5.91 -15.89 -4.15
N LEU A 69 5.88 -14.74 -3.50
CA LEU A 69 7.04 -14.24 -2.74
C LEU A 69 6.98 -14.83 -1.33
N ASN A 70 7.94 -15.69 -0.99
CA ASN A 70 8.06 -16.27 0.34
C ASN A 70 9.33 -15.75 1.01
N CYS A 71 9.14 -14.93 2.05
CA CYS A 71 10.25 -14.32 2.79
C CYS A 71 10.59 -15.03 4.11
N ASP A 72 9.88 -16.12 4.45
CA ASP A 72 10.05 -16.80 5.74
C ASP A 72 11.05 -17.95 5.73
N GLY A 73 11.56 -18.37 4.57
CA GLY A 73 12.56 -19.45 4.46
C GLY A 73 12.12 -20.83 5.01
N GLN A 74 10.94 -20.91 5.64
CA GLN A 74 10.31 -22.09 6.21
C GLN A 74 8.94 -22.18 5.54
N GLY A 75 8.73 -23.18 4.68
CA GLY A 75 7.49 -23.36 3.93
C GLY A 75 6.26 -23.55 4.82
N ARG A 76 5.64 -22.44 5.27
CA ARG A 76 4.24 -22.40 5.71
C ARG A 76 3.41 -21.62 4.68
N PRO A 77 2.40 -22.25 4.07
CA PRO A 77 1.58 -21.60 3.05
C PRO A 77 0.38 -20.89 3.70
N THR A 78 0.56 -19.67 4.18
CA THR A 78 -0.56 -18.75 4.52
C THR A 78 0.03 -17.33 4.47
N ASP A 79 -0.15 -16.51 3.44
CA ASP A 79 -1.38 -16.22 2.72
C ASP A 79 -1.44 -16.73 1.29
N ARG A 80 -2.55 -17.38 0.99
CA ARG A 80 -2.93 -17.85 -0.34
C ARG A 80 -3.02 -16.67 -1.31
N PRO A 81 -2.22 -16.59 -2.38
CA PRO A 81 -2.60 -15.81 -3.53
C PRO A 81 -3.73 -16.58 -4.19
N THR A 82 -4.95 -16.04 -4.14
CA THR A 82 -5.91 -16.37 -5.18
C THR A 82 -5.44 -15.72 -6.48
N HIS A 83 -4.36 -16.23 -7.09
CA HIS A 83 -4.09 -16.05 -8.51
C HIS A 83 -5.00 -17.01 -9.29
N ARG A 84 -6.31 -16.79 -9.20
CA ARG A 84 -7.05 -16.76 -10.45
C ARG A 84 -6.89 -15.33 -10.95
N PRO A 85 -6.77 -15.09 -12.27
CA PRO A 85 -7.31 -13.84 -12.80
C PRO A 85 -8.74 -13.80 -12.26
N ARG A 86 -9.01 -12.99 -11.23
CA ARG A 86 -10.39 -12.69 -10.95
C ARG A 86 -10.87 -12.04 -12.25
N PRO A 87 -12.00 -12.49 -12.84
CA PRO A 87 -12.66 -11.68 -13.87
C PRO A 87 -12.68 -10.24 -13.33
N PRO A 88 -12.45 -9.21 -14.16
CA PRO A 88 -12.24 -7.83 -13.71
C PRO A 88 -13.19 -7.59 -12.55
N THR A 89 -12.66 -7.62 -11.33
CA THR A 89 -13.53 -7.40 -10.18
C THR A 89 -14.12 -6.04 -10.46
N PRO A 90 -15.44 -5.86 -10.29
CA PRO A 90 -16.00 -4.51 -10.35
C PRO A 90 -15.04 -3.62 -9.57
N ARG A 91 -14.59 -2.53 -10.23
CA ARG A 91 -13.67 -1.50 -9.69
C ARG A 91 -13.78 -1.53 -8.17
N PRO A 92 -12.68 -1.67 -7.39
CA PRO A 92 -12.79 -1.88 -5.96
C PRO A 92 -13.71 -0.79 -5.46
N THR A 93 -14.94 -1.20 -5.11
CA THR A 93 -15.93 -0.22 -4.74
C THR A 93 -15.46 0.29 -3.40
N ALA A 94 -15.58 1.60 -3.18
CA ALA A 94 -15.40 2.15 -1.84
C ALA A 94 -16.06 1.19 -0.86
N GLN A 95 -15.25 0.61 0.03
CA GLN A 95 -15.80 -0.29 1.03
C GLN A 95 -16.78 0.55 1.86
N PRO A 96 -17.92 -0.01 2.29
CA PRO A 96 -18.84 0.74 3.13
C PRO A 96 -18.12 1.13 4.42
N ILE A 97 -18.21 2.41 4.78
CA ILE A 97 -17.73 2.92 6.05
C ILE A 97 -18.42 2.14 7.18
N PRO A 98 -17.67 1.56 8.14
CA PRO A 98 -18.28 0.85 9.28
C PRO A 98 -19.26 1.76 10.04
N PRO A 99 -20.44 1.26 10.43
CA PRO A 99 -21.47 2.09 11.09
C PRO A 99 -21.10 2.48 12.53
N THR A 100 -20.15 1.78 13.16
CA THR A 100 -19.75 1.95 14.58
C THR A 100 -18.43 2.70 14.75
N LEU A 101 -18.10 3.60 13.81
CA LEU A 101 -16.84 4.32 13.89
C LEU A 101 -16.79 5.29 15.08
N PRO A 102 -15.64 5.40 15.78
CA PRO A 102 -15.45 6.41 16.80
C PRO A 102 -15.60 7.82 16.22
N PRO A 103 -15.93 8.83 17.04
CA PRO A 103 -15.98 10.22 16.60
C PRO A 103 -14.64 10.66 16.01
N ILE A 104 -14.68 11.56 15.04
CA ILE A 104 -13.47 12.04 14.32
C ILE A 104 -12.42 12.69 15.23
N ASN A 105 -12.81 13.11 16.44
CA ASN A 105 -11.96 13.73 17.48
C ASN A 105 -11.65 12.76 18.63
N ALA A 106 -11.78 11.45 18.41
CA ALA A 106 -11.32 10.48 19.40
C ALA A 106 -9.80 10.66 19.54
N GLY A 107 -9.36 11.09 20.72
CA GLY A 107 -8.09 11.77 20.93
C GLY A 107 -6.81 10.97 20.68
N ASP A 108 -6.89 9.72 20.23
CA ASP A 108 -5.72 8.88 20.00
C ASP A 108 -6.03 7.64 19.14
N CYS A 109 -4.98 6.87 18.87
CA CYS A 109 -5.08 5.59 18.18
C CYS A 109 -5.74 4.47 19.00
N SER A 110 -5.89 4.62 20.32
CA SER A 110 -6.61 3.66 21.18
C SER A 110 -8.06 3.48 20.75
N SER A 111 -8.65 4.52 20.17
CA SER A 111 -10.00 4.49 19.61
C SER A 111 -10.14 3.73 18.28
N SER A 112 -9.02 3.32 17.66
CA SER A 112 -8.97 2.72 16.32
C SER A 112 -9.70 3.56 15.25
N PRO A 113 -9.30 4.83 15.05
CA PRO A 113 -10.01 5.73 14.15
C PRO A 113 -9.77 5.42 12.66
N CYS A 114 -8.67 4.77 12.30
CA CYS A 114 -8.26 4.50 10.91
C CYS A 114 -8.99 3.29 10.31
N LEU A 115 -9.44 3.45 9.06
CA LEU A 115 -10.19 2.44 8.33
C LEU A 115 -9.31 1.51 7.51
N TYR A 116 -9.92 0.38 7.12
CA TYR A 116 -9.33 -0.61 6.23
C TYR A 116 -7.93 -1.01 6.66
N ASP A 117 -7.78 -1.18 7.98
CA ASP A 117 -6.63 -1.83 8.55
C ASP A 117 -5.36 -0.96 8.33
N ALA A 118 -5.56 0.36 8.11
CA ALA A 118 -4.52 1.37 7.97
C ALA A 118 -3.80 1.64 9.31
N ASN A 119 -2.55 2.05 9.20
CA ASN A 119 -1.72 2.34 10.36
C ASN A 119 -2.20 3.64 11.04
N CYS A 120 -2.15 3.66 12.38
CA CYS A 120 -2.53 4.82 13.18
C CYS A 120 -1.34 5.26 14.04
N TRP A 121 -0.98 6.54 13.98
CA TRP A 121 0.07 7.15 14.78
C TRP A 121 -0.50 8.26 15.68
N ASP A 122 -0.10 8.30 16.95
CA ASP A 122 -0.55 9.34 17.88
C ASP A 122 0.05 10.71 17.51
N ALA A 123 -0.80 11.73 17.45
CA ALA A 123 -0.48 13.08 17.04
C ALA A 123 -0.75 14.07 18.19
N GLY A 124 0.16 14.11 19.17
CA GLY A 124 0.04 15.00 20.33
C GLY A 124 -0.86 14.44 21.43
N THR A 125 -1.47 15.31 22.22
CA THR A 125 -2.21 14.94 23.45
C THR A 125 -3.62 14.41 23.19
N ASP A 126 -4.23 14.78 22.07
CA ASP A 126 -5.62 14.43 21.70
C ASP A 126 -5.79 14.31 20.16
N GLY A 127 -4.75 13.85 19.45
CA GLY A 127 -4.79 13.72 17.99
C GLY A 127 -4.28 12.36 17.51
N TYR A 128 -4.69 11.98 16.30
CA TYR A 128 -4.17 10.83 15.57
C TYR A 128 -3.83 11.22 14.14
N LEU A 129 -3.02 10.39 13.50
CA LEU A 129 -2.69 10.44 12.09
C LEU A 129 -2.90 9.04 11.50
N CYS A 130 -3.80 8.93 10.53
CA CYS A 130 -3.96 7.70 9.77
C CYS A 130 -3.01 7.69 8.58
N GLN A 131 -2.13 6.69 8.56
CA GLN A 131 -1.26 6.40 7.43
C GLN A 131 -1.99 5.44 6.49
N CYS A 132 -2.60 6.01 5.45
CA CYS A 132 -3.47 5.28 4.56
C CYS A 132 -2.71 4.35 3.63
N ARG A 133 -3.31 3.17 3.42
CA ARG A 133 -2.86 2.19 2.41
C ARG A 133 -2.93 2.80 1.01
N LEU A 134 -2.08 2.32 0.10
CA LEU A 134 -2.09 2.74 -1.29
C LEU A 134 -3.47 2.49 -1.92
N GLY A 135 -4.04 3.54 -2.51
CA GLY A 135 -5.41 3.56 -3.04
C GLY A 135 -6.45 4.09 -2.05
N TYR A 136 -6.07 4.49 -0.85
CA TYR A 136 -6.96 5.11 0.14
C TYR A 136 -6.43 6.48 0.59
N GLY A 137 -7.34 7.37 0.98
CA GLY A 137 -7.05 8.70 1.50
C GLY A 137 -8.19 9.23 2.37
N GLY A 138 -8.09 10.48 2.81
CA GLY A 138 -8.96 11.04 3.85
C GLY A 138 -8.33 10.95 5.24
N SER A 139 -8.91 11.63 6.22
CA SER A 139 -8.34 11.69 7.58
C SER A 139 -8.40 10.34 8.30
N ARG A 140 -9.29 9.44 7.85
CA ARG A 140 -9.47 8.09 8.39
C ARG A 140 -9.30 7.01 7.34
N CYS A 141 -8.75 7.34 6.17
CA CYS A 141 -8.60 6.42 5.04
C CYS A 141 -9.94 5.93 4.46
N GLU A 142 -10.98 6.74 4.59
CA GLU A 142 -12.34 6.45 4.13
C GLU A 142 -12.52 6.60 2.61
N ASN A 143 -11.68 7.41 1.96
CA ASN A 143 -11.81 7.72 0.54
C ASN A 143 -10.97 6.75 -0.28
N TYR A 144 -11.63 5.87 -1.02
CA TYR A 144 -10.96 5.02 -1.99
C TYR A 144 -10.71 5.77 -3.31
N THR A 145 -9.47 5.71 -3.80
CA THR A 145 -9.05 6.21 -5.10
C THR A 145 -8.67 5.03 -5.99
N ASP A 146 -9.38 4.86 -7.10
CA ASP A 146 -9.01 3.85 -8.10
C ASP A 146 -7.67 4.23 -8.76
N PRO A 147 -6.62 3.41 -8.61
CA PRO A 147 -5.31 3.69 -9.17
C PRO A 147 -5.30 3.61 -10.71
N CYS A 148 -6.34 3.07 -11.35
CA CYS A 148 -6.51 3.05 -12.80
C CYS A 148 -7.52 4.08 -13.33
N GLN A 149 -7.98 5.03 -12.50
CA GLN A 149 -8.83 6.12 -12.97
C GLN A 149 -8.10 6.98 -14.02
N ALA A 150 -8.83 7.52 -15.01
CA ALA A 150 -8.26 8.23 -16.16
C ALA A 150 -7.33 9.42 -15.82
N GLY A 151 -7.39 9.97 -14.60
CA GLY A 151 -6.48 11.01 -14.10
C GLY A 151 -5.27 10.52 -13.29
N ASN A 152 -5.25 9.24 -12.90
CA ASN A 152 -4.19 8.60 -12.11
C ASN A 152 -3.56 7.40 -12.83
N ASN A 153 -3.98 7.10 -14.07
CA ASN A 153 -3.48 5.96 -14.84
C ASN A 153 -1.98 6.15 -15.14
N PRO A 154 -1.10 5.30 -14.59
CA PRO A 154 0.33 5.43 -14.82
C PRO A 154 0.78 4.83 -16.16
N CYS A 155 -0.12 4.20 -16.91
CA CYS A 155 0.22 3.46 -18.12
C CYS A 155 0.43 4.36 -19.34
N GLN A 156 1.54 4.13 -20.03
CA GLN A 156 1.93 4.84 -21.24
C GLN A 156 1.62 4.01 -22.49
N ASN A 157 1.82 4.61 -23.67
CA ASN A 157 1.72 3.91 -24.97
C ASN A 157 0.41 3.14 -25.19
N ASN A 158 -0.71 3.68 -24.69
CA ASN A 158 -2.02 3.05 -24.80
C ASN A 158 -2.11 1.67 -24.12
N GLY A 159 -1.28 1.43 -23.10
CA GLY A 159 -1.35 0.27 -22.23
C GLY A 159 -2.65 0.26 -21.42
N THR A 160 -3.19 -0.94 -21.20
CA THR A 160 -4.39 -1.11 -20.38
C THR A 160 -4.00 -1.15 -18.91
N CYS A 161 -4.49 -0.19 -18.12
CA CYS A 161 -4.28 -0.21 -16.68
C CYS A 161 -5.12 -1.28 -16.01
N LEU A 162 -4.46 -2.08 -15.20
CA LEU A 162 -5.03 -3.09 -14.33
C LEU A 162 -4.50 -2.86 -12.91
N TYR A 163 -5.10 -3.52 -11.92
CA TYR A 163 -4.61 -3.42 -10.54
C TYR A 163 -4.62 -4.79 -9.87
N SER A 164 -3.75 -4.96 -8.88
CA SER A 164 -3.70 -6.14 -8.03
C SER A 164 -3.73 -5.71 -6.56
N SER A 165 -4.53 -6.41 -5.77
CA SER A 165 -4.56 -6.22 -4.31
C SER A 165 -3.59 -7.19 -3.65
N TRP A 166 -2.59 -6.66 -2.96
CA TRP A 166 -1.61 -7.45 -2.23
C TRP A 166 -1.34 -6.81 -0.87
N ASP A 167 -1.41 -7.63 0.18
CA ASP A 167 -1.20 -7.20 1.57
C ASP A 167 -2.08 -5.97 1.94
N GLY A 168 -3.33 -6.01 1.47
CA GLY A 168 -4.36 -4.97 1.60
C GLY A 168 -4.05 -3.62 0.93
N ASN A 169 -2.95 -3.49 0.21
CA ASN A 169 -2.67 -2.36 -0.68
C ASN A 169 -3.19 -2.65 -2.10
N THR A 170 -3.53 -1.59 -2.85
CA THR A 170 -3.94 -1.70 -4.26
C THR A 170 -2.86 -1.11 -5.16
N TYR A 171 -2.23 -1.95 -5.99
CA TYR A 171 -1.15 -1.54 -6.88
C TYR A 171 -1.62 -1.55 -8.35
N PRO A 172 -1.47 -0.44 -9.09
CA PRO A 172 -1.68 -0.45 -10.53
C PRO A 172 -0.51 -1.15 -11.25
N TYR A 173 -0.82 -1.81 -12.36
CA TYR A 173 0.13 -2.35 -13.31
C TYR A 173 -0.42 -2.23 -14.73
N CYS A 174 0.48 -2.23 -15.71
CA CYS A 174 0.13 -1.99 -17.10
C CYS A 174 0.21 -3.28 -17.92
N GLN A 175 -0.86 -3.57 -18.65
CA GLN A 175 -0.83 -4.51 -19.74
C GLN A 175 -0.42 -3.77 -21.01
N CYS A 176 0.83 -3.98 -21.44
CA CYS A 176 1.39 -3.34 -22.63
C CYS A 176 0.73 -3.86 -23.92
N GLN A 177 0.63 -2.97 -24.92
CA GLN A 177 0.27 -3.34 -26.29
C GLN A 177 1.41 -4.16 -26.94
N PRO A 178 1.12 -4.96 -27.99
CA PRO A 178 2.15 -5.67 -28.74
C PRO A 178 3.27 -4.73 -29.20
N GLY A 179 4.52 -5.12 -28.96
CA GLY A 179 5.71 -4.32 -29.30
C GLY A 179 6.19 -3.37 -28.20
N PHE A 180 5.44 -3.23 -27.09
CA PHE A 180 5.86 -2.46 -25.92
C PHE A 180 6.20 -3.38 -24.75
N THR A 181 7.21 -2.99 -23.98
CA THR A 181 7.61 -3.66 -22.74
C THR A 181 7.93 -2.60 -21.69
N GLY A 182 7.85 -2.98 -20.41
CA GLY A 182 8.14 -2.07 -19.32
C GLY A 182 7.07 -2.13 -18.24
N ARG A 183 7.21 -1.22 -17.27
CA ARG A 183 6.37 -1.15 -16.06
C ARG A 183 5.25 -0.12 -16.15
N TRP A 184 5.40 0.89 -17.00
CA TRP A 184 4.49 2.01 -17.20
C TRP A 184 4.08 2.04 -18.68
#